data_AF-A0A7W1VUA2-F1
#
_entry.id   AF-A0A7W1VUA2-F1
#
_cell.length_a   1.000
_cell.length_b   1.000
_cell.length_c   1.000
_cell.angle_alpha   90.00
_cell.angle_beta   90.00
_cell.angle_gamma   90.00
#
_symmetry.space_group_name_H-M   'P 1'
#
loop_
_entity.id
_entity.type
_entity.pdbx_description
1 polymer ?
#
loop_
_entity_poly.entity_id
_entity_poly.type
_entity_poly.pdbx_seq_one_letter_code
_entity_poly.pdbx_strand_id
1 'polypeptide(L)'
;MKTTKQLFVIIALFYSAVHVFAIEGLTLTIQNRTNAVLTWPSIEGEDYIVQYRATLGTNDAWQTLTNYYPAFSGTNETTFIHVDAVCYPPVSEDGGGGGGGQPPSFESFSSSGSTQSQGSSSPPLPPSPWDSSSWNSQNNENFSSLDSESFDESGSGTNFCAGFYQVVREGVYFFGITNDVILTGITNLIIEAGFTEGTLQTVTLTSDGTAVEDAETLALPFNTPLTFILDTRRLQNGVHTLQARGTWMVHRTNVWESPFVEIFGQPITVNVTNQIFYPDWVDEVGDNLMLIKVSSAYLDFDWQVDIFGATNNYIRSFFGNSTNGPIDIAWDLVDIFGAKLTNDTMFYSDTTITPGVSFNSITQRNPVSIKRADNYPDQGKWVVASLDFLPHNATGYSLWSDAMNSIAQMGEQGGGVLPTTNRNWGEPFVIQTGPTATNTPSDWTTLLFSGLTNREVRNFYYSGHGSPDSIGDEHGGLSSALVSLFLNNNKGSTNANHTRYRFVWLDGCQTANGTWPRAFGLGMREDVPLESYTTRPGAFCGSDRNIYAYTIGPSGFPSIKQSASYYRSNFAFHWRFNTVPGLRKALERARLDAGYNEGLFIKVYGYWGLGWSQYNTKPEWP
;
A
#
# COMPACT_ATOMS: atom_id res chain seq x y z
N MET A 1 -2.74 -30.58 -29.16
CA MET A 1 -1.66 -29.57 -29.14
C MET A 1 -2.24 -28.23 -29.58
N LYS A 2 -2.60 -27.36 -28.64
CA LYS A 2 -2.91 -25.95 -28.91
C LYS A 2 -1.76 -25.14 -28.35
N THR A 3 -1.00 -24.51 -29.22
CA THR A 3 0.13 -23.64 -28.89
C THR A 3 -0.37 -22.38 -28.22
N THR A 4 -0.24 -22.31 -26.90
CA THR A 4 -0.45 -21.08 -26.13
C THR A 4 0.70 -20.13 -26.47
N LYS A 5 0.40 -19.04 -27.20
CA LYS A 5 1.36 -17.97 -27.45
C LYS A 5 1.67 -17.31 -26.10
N GLN A 6 2.90 -17.48 -25.62
CA GLN A 6 3.45 -16.72 -24.50
C GLN A 6 3.51 -15.24 -24.93
N LEU A 7 2.65 -14.43 -24.33
CA LEU A 7 2.70 -12.99 -24.47
C LEU A 7 3.83 -12.49 -23.55
N PHE A 8 4.98 -12.17 -24.13
CA PHE A 8 6.03 -11.43 -23.42
C PHE A 8 5.52 -10.00 -23.20
N VAL A 9 4.92 -9.76 -22.03
CA VAL A 9 4.67 -8.40 -21.57
C VAL A 9 5.98 -7.89 -20.98
N ILE A 10 6.78 -7.22 -21.82
CA ILE A 10 7.86 -6.35 -21.34
C ILE A 10 7.15 -5.13 -20.75
N ILE A 11 6.95 -5.11 -19.43
CA ILE A 11 6.52 -3.90 -18.72
C ILE A 11 7.75 -2.98 -18.67
N ALA A 12 7.90 -2.11 -19.66
CA ALA A 12 8.68 -0.90 -19.49
C ALA A 12 7.91 -0.02 -18.50
N LEU A 13 8.32 -0.04 -17.23
CA LEU A 13 7.83 0.90 -16.22
C LEU A 13 8.30 2.29 -16.64
N PHE A 14 7.45 3.04 -17.33
CA PHE A 14 7.60 4.47 -17.43
C PHE A 14 7.40 5.03 -16.03
N TYR A 15 8.48 5.48 -15.40
CA TYR A 15 8.45 6.18 -14.12
C TYR A 15 7.73 7.52 -14.31
N SER A 16 6.42 7.55 -14.10
CA SER A 16 5.71 8.79 -13.83
C SER A 16 5.85 9.09 -12.35
N ALA A 17 6.59 10.15 -12.00
CA ALA A 17 6.62 10.67 -10.64
C ALA A 17 5.19 10.98 -10.21
N VAL A 18 4.77 10.44 -9.07
CA VAL A 18 3.39 10.58 -8.62
C VAL A 18 3.23 11.92 -7.94
N HIS A 19 2.19 12.62 -8.38
CA HIS A 19 1.87 13.97 -7.94
C HIS A 19 1.23 13.90 -6.55
N VAL A 20 1.96 14.44 -5.58
CA VAL A 20 1.51 14.55 -4.20
C VAL A 20 0.54 15.73 -4.09
N PHE A 21 -0.37 15.67 -3.13
CA PHE A 21 -1.30 16.75 -2.89
C PHE A 21 -0.62 18.02 -2.39
N ALA A 22 -1.25 19.14 -2.71
CA ALA A 22 -0.96 20.40 -2.05
C ALA A 22 -1.48 20.36 -0.60
N ILE A 23 -0.65 20.85 0.31
CA ILE A 23 -0.94 21.09 1.74
C ILE A 23 -2.27 21.84 1.93
N GLU A 24 -3.02 21.47 2.97
CA GLU A 24 -4.26 22.18 3.35
C GLU A 24 -3.99 23.65 3.64
N GLY A 25 -4.91 24.53 3.21
CA GLY A 25 -4.81 25.96 3.49
C GLY A 25 -3.77 26.70 2.66
N LEU A 26 -3.20 26.09 1.60
CA LEU A 26 -2.35 26.80 0.65
C LEU A 26 -3.11 27.96 -0.01
N THR A 27 -2.59 29.16 0.16
CA THR A 27 -3.06 30.40 -0.49
C THR A 27 -2.04 30.88 -1.49
N LEU A 28 -2.51 31.43 -2.62
CA LEU A 28 -1.68 32.02 -3.65
C LEU A 28 -2.10 33.48 -3.84
N THR A 29 -1.15 34.40 -3.68
CA THR A 29 -1.35 35.83 -3.92
C THR A 29 -0.28 36.37 -4.86
N ILE A 30 -0.58 37.47 -5.55
CA ILE A 30 0.40 38.13 -6.43
C ILE A 30 0.89 39.42 -5.76
N GLN A 31 2.20 39.55 -5.59
CA GLN A 31 2.85 40.73 -5.02
C GLN A 31 3.68 41.47 -6.06
N ASN A 32 3.70 42.80 -5.97
CA ASN A 32 4.47 43.69 -6.83
C ASN A 32 4.27 43.43 -8.33
N ARG A 33 3.08 42.92 -8.69
CA ARG A 33 2.72 42.44 -10.03
C ARG A 33 3.49 41.17 -10.42
N THR A 34 4.80 41.09 -10.29
CA THR A 34 5.57 40.00 -10.90
C THR A 34 5.72 38.75 -10.03
N ASN A 35 5.51 38.82 -8.72
CA ASN A 35 5.83 37.72 -7.80
C ASN A 35 4.60 36.90 -7.43
N ALA A 36 4.72 35.58 -7.46
CA ALA A 36 3.74 34.67 -6.87
C ALA A 36 4.14 34.34 -5.44
N VAL A 37 3.24 34.59 -4.49
CA VAL A 37 3.45 34.37 -3.05
C VAL A 37 2.53 33.28 -2.57
N LEU A 38 3.14 32.20 -2.12
CA LEU A 38 2.48 31.03 -1.57
C LEU A 38 2.54 31.11 -0.05
N THR A 39 1.40 30.98 0.63
CA THR A 39 1.35 30.94 2.10
C THR A 39 0.51 29.76 2.55
N TRP A 40 1.01 28.96 3.50
CA TRP A 40 0.33 27.78 4.01
C TRP A 40 0.52 27.60 5.53
N PRO A 41 -0.42 26.94 6.24
CA PRO A 41 -0.23 26.54 7.62
C PRO A 41 0.98 25.62 7.82
N SER A 42 1.80 25.90 8.83
CA SER A 42 3.03 25.16 9.10
C SER A 42 3.31 24.98 10.58
N ILE A 43 4.06 23.92 10.92
CA ILE A 43 4.57 23.68 12.28
C ILE A 43 6.08 23.84 12.27
N GLU A 44 6.62 24.57 13.26
CA GLU A 44 8.06 24.76 13.40
C GLU A 44 8.80 23.41 13.42
N GLY A 45 9.84 23.29 12.59
CA GLY A 45 10.62 22.08 12.40
C GLY A 45 10.15 21.16 11.27
N GLU A 46 9.05 21.49 10.57
CA GLU A 46 8.67 20.82 9.33
C GLU A 46 9.44 21.39 8.13
N ASP A 47 9.63 20.55 7.11
CA ASP A 47 10.23 20.93 5.83
C ASP A 47 9.24 20.68 4.69
N TYR A 48 9.28 21.56 3.69
CA TYR A 48 8.36 21.53 2.55
C TYR A 48 9.08 21.49 1.20
N ILE A 49 8.47 20.77 0.27
CA ILE A 49 8.82 20.74 -1.14
C ILE A 49 7.85 21.68 -1.87
N VAL A 50 8.37 22.72 -2.53
CA VAL A 50 7.57 23.63 -3.36
C VAL A 50 7.85 23.33 -4.81
N GLN A 51 6.80 23.03 -5.56
CA GLN A 51 6.90 22.69 -6.97
C GLN A 51 6.00 23.57 -7.83
N TYR A 52 6.42 23.74 -9.09
CA TYR A 52 5.77 24.57 -10.09
C TYR A 52 5.66 23.83 -11.42
N ARG A 53 4.60 24.10 -12.17
CA ARG A 53 4.52 23.74 -13.59
C ARG A 53 3.74 24.79 -14.37
N ALA A 54 4.10 25.00 -15.62
CA ALA A 54 3.49 26.05 -16.44
C ALA A 54 2.03 25.74 -16.81
N THR A 55 1.67 24.48 -17.05
CA THR A 55 0.30 24.09 -17.44
C THR A 55 -0.22 22.90 -16.63
N LEU A 56 -1.53 22.64 -16.69
CA LEU A 56 -2.13 21.41 -16.14
C LEU A 56 -1.87 20.17 -17.01
N GLY A 57 -1.21 20.32 -18.16
CA GLY A 57 -0.91 19.23 -19.07
C GLY A 57 -0.16 18.11 -18.34
N THR A 58 -0.60 16.87 -18.55
CA THR A 58 0.02 15.68 -17.94
C THR A 58 1.44 15.42 -18.47
N ASN A 59 1.83 16.09 -19.55
CA ASN A 59 3.17 15.99 -20.14
C ASN A 59 4.15 17.01 -19.56
N ASP A 60 3.67 18.03 -18.84
CA ASP A 60 4.52 19.03 -18.21
C ASP A 60 4.94 18.53 -16.83
N ALA A 61 6.21 18.17 -16.70
CA ALA A 61 6.78 17.75 -15.43
C ALA A 61 6.78 18.89 -14.41
N TRP A 62 6.54 18.55 -13.14
CA TRP A 62 6.75 19.50 -12.04
C TRP A 62 8.22 19.84 -11.92
N GLN A 63 8.52 21.14 -11.90
CA GLN A 63 9.81 21.68 -11.53
C GLN A 63 9.82 21.91 -10.02
N THR A 64 10.80 21.32 -9.33
CA THR A 64 11.04 21.62 -7.92
C THR A 64 11.71 22.99 -7.81
N LEU A 65 11.01 23.95 -7.18
CA LEU A 65 11.55 25.28 -6.90
C LEU A 65 12.46 25.27 -5.67
N THR A 66 12.05 24.52 -4.65
CA THR A 66 12.86 24.20 -3.47
C THR A 66 12.43 22.83 -2.94
N ASN A 67 13.41 22.04 -2.52
CA ASN A 67 13.21 20.72 -1.94
C ASN A 67 13.33 20.71 -0.42
N TYR A 68 13.80 21.78 0.21
CA TYR A 68 14.00 21.82 1.67
C TYR A 68 13.67 23.22 2.18
N TYR A 69 12.39 23.60 2.10
CA TYR A 69 11.92 24.89 2.60
C TYR A 69 11.45 24.74 4.04
N PRO A 70 12.22 25.23 5.03
CA PRO A 70 11.87 25.04 6.43
C PRO A 70 10.63 25.86 6.80
N ALA A 71 9.84 25.32 7.72
CA ALA A 71 8.76 26.05 8.35
C ALA A 71 9.30 27.31 9.04
N PHE A 72 8.57 28.42 8.92
CA PHE A 72 8.98 29.67 9.53
C PHE A 72 8.85 29.61 11.06
N SER A 73 9.99 29.72 11.76
CA SER A 73 10.07 29.64 13.23
C SER A 73 9.21 30.71 13.91
N GLY A 74 8.54 30.32 15.00
CA GLY A 74 7.71 31.24 15.79
C GLY A 74 6.38 31.66 15.14
N THR A 75 5.98 31.04 14.02
CA THR A 75 4.68 31.28 13.37
C THR A 75 3.99 29.97 13.01
N ASN A 76 2.68 30.02 12.80
CA ASN A 76 1.87 28.90 12.33
C ASN A 76 1.67 28.90 10.81
N GLU A 77 2.40 29.74 10.07
CA GLU A 77 2.29 29.88 8.62
C GLU A 77 3.69 30.04 7.99
N THR A 78 3.89 29.41 6.84
CA THR A 78 5.12 29.53 6.05
C THR A 78 4.79 30.20 4.72
N THR A 79 5.65 31.12 4.28
CA THR A 79 5.47 31.86 3.03
C THR A 79 6.66 31.66 2.10
N PHE A 80 6.41 31.29 0.84
CA PHE A 80 7.41 31.19 -0.22
C PHE A 80 7.10 32.16 -1.35
N ILE A 81 8.13 32.82 -1.89
CA ILE A 81 8.00 33.79 -2.99
C ILE A 81 8.69 33.24 -4.24
N HIS A 82 7.91 32.94 -5.27
CA HIS A 82 8.43 32.69 -6.62
C HIS A 82 8.54 34.04 -7.35
N VAL A 83 9.75 34.59 -7.35
CA VAL A 83 10.06 35.90 -7.94
C VAL A 83 9.87 35.87 -9.45
N ASP A 84 9.27 36.92 -10.00
CA ASP A 84 9.03 37.11 -11.44
C ASP A 84 8.27 35.98 -12.16
N ALA A 85 7.47 35.23 -11.40
CA ALA A 85 6.67 34.12 -11.92
C ALA A 85 5.40 34.54 -12.69
N VAL A 86 4.98 35.81 -12.55
CA VAL A 86 3.81 36.35 -13.21
C VAL A 86 4.25 37.38 -14.24
N CYS A 87 4.02 37.07 -15.51
CA CYS A 87 4.15 38.05 -16.57
C CYS A 87 2.77 38.64 -16.86
N TYR A 88 2.71 39.96 -17.02
CA TYR A 88 1.54 40.61 -17.60
C TYR A 88 1.74 40.67 -19.10
N PRO A 89 0.68 40.46 -19.90
CA PRO A 89 0.75 40.83 -21.30
C PRO A 89 1.17 42.31 -21.38
N PRO A 90 2.10 42.68 -22.28
CA PRO A 90 2.43 44.08 -22.49
C PRO A 90 1.13 44.83 -22.77
N VAL A 91 0.93 45.95 -22.07
CA VAL A 91 -0.19 46.85 -22.38
C VAL A 91 0.01 47.23 -23.84
N SER A 92 -0.88 46.81 -24.73
CA SER A 92 -0.77 47.17 -26.14
C SER A 92 -0.77 48.69 -26.23
N GLU A 93 0.37 49.29 -26.57
CA GLU A 93 0.53 50.74 -26.68
C GLU A 93 -0.33 51.37 -27.81
N ASP A 94 -1.10 50.55 -28.55
CA ASP A 94 -2.04 50.99 -29.58
C ASP A 94 -3.43 51.45 -29.04
N GLY A 95 -3.55 51.69 -27.73
CA GLY A 95 -4.68 52.43 -27.15
C GLY A 95 -4.66 53.93 -27.44
N GLY A 96 -4.33 54.32 -28.67
CA GLY A 96 -4.40 55.70 -29.15
C GLY A 96 -5.82 56.24 -29.03
N GLY A 97 -5.94 57.45 -28.45
CA GLY A 97 -7.20 58.14 -28.30
C GLY A 97 -7.94 58.35 -29.62
N GLY A 98 -9.08 57.68 -29.78
CA GLY A 98 -10.20 58.17 -30.59
C GLY A 98 -11.20 58.80 -29.62
N GLY A 99 -11.44 60.11 -29.63
CA GLY A 99 -12.05 60.78 -30.77
C GLY A 99 -13.56 60.55 -30.69
N GLY A 100 -14.29 61.55 -30.18
CA GLY A 100 -15.72 61.50 -29.97
C GLY A 100 -16.48 61.03 -31.22
N GLY A 101 -17.05 59.85 -31.14
CA GLY A 101 -17.99 59.29 -32.11
C GLY A 101 -19.31 59.02 -31.39
N GLN A 102 -20.32 59.79 -31.76
CA GLN A 102 -21.70 59.69 -31.28
C GLN A 102 -22.23 58.24 -31.41
N PRO A 103 -22.95 57.70 -30.42
CA PRO A 103 -23.49 56.35 -30.49
C PRO A 103 -24.47 56.23 -31.68
N PRO A 104 -24.48 55.10 -32.41
CA PRO A 104 -25.39 54.91 -33.52
C PRO A 104 -26.85 54.91 -33.02
N SER A 105 -27.70 55.61 -33.75
CA SER A 105 -29.12 55.76 -33.49
C SER A 105 -29.87 54.43 -33.65
N PHE A 106 -30.89 54.27 -32.80
CA PHE A 106 -31.75 53.11 -32.68
C PHE A 106 -32.90 53.19 -33.70
N GLU A 107 -32.75 52.60 -34.88
CA GLU A 107 -33.83 52.25 -35.83
C GLU A 107 -33.34 51.03 -36.64
N SER A 108 -34.09 49.98 -36.98
CA SER A 108 -35.47 49.59 -36.79
C SER A 108 -35.55 48.08 -37.12
N PHE A 109 -36.22 47.27 -36.29
CA PHE A 109 -36.77 45.99 -36.76
C PHE A 109 -38.17 45.83 -36.18
N SER A 110 -39.15 46.14 -37.02
CA SER A 110 -40.57 45.88 -36.81
C SER A 110 -40.95 44.52 -37.38
N SER A 111 -41.64 43.71 -36.58
CA SER A 111 -42.80 42.85 -36.90
C SER A 111 -42.74 41.63 -35.96
N SER A 112 -43.56 41.53 -34.92
CA SER A 112 -45.03 41.36 -34.83
C SER A 112 -45.34 39.95 -34.34
N GLY A 113 -45.91 39.82 -33.13
CA GLY A 113 -46.39 38.55 -32.60
C GLY A 113 -46.57 38.57 -31.08
N SER A 114 -47.72 39.05 -30.64
CA SER A 114 -48.15 39.20 -29.24
C SER A 114 -48.43 37.87 -28.53
N THR A 115 -48.00 37.71 -27.26
CA THR A 115 -48.86 37.27 -26.13
C THR A 115 -48.18 37.49 -24.76
N GLN A 116 -49.00 37.67 -23.73
CA GLN A 116 -48.76 38.33 -22.44
C GLN A 116 -48.02 37.51 -21.35
N SER A 117 -47.28 38.26 -20.51
CA SER A 117 -47.07 38.14 -19.05
C SER A 117 -46.59 36.82 -18.42
N GLN A 118 -45.45 36.86 -17.73
CA GLN A 118 -45.36 37.04 -16.26
C GLN A 118 -43.89 37.12 -15.82
N GLY A 119 -43.63 37.93 -14.80
CA GLY A 119 -42.28 38.25 -14.34
C GLY A 119 -41.59 37.11 -13.60
N SER A 120 -40.29 36.95 -13.88
CA SER A 120 -39.35 36.39 -12.93
C SER A 120 -38.06 37.21 -13.01
N SER A 121 -37.67 37.81 -11.87
CA SER A 121 -36.35 38.37 -11.70
C SER A 121 -35.36 37.21 -11.61
N SER A 122 -34.52 37.02 -12.62
CA SER A 122 -33.39 36.10 -12.52
C SER A 122 -32.46 36.57 -11.39
N PRO A 123 -31.97 35.66 -10.52
CA PRO A 123 -30.96 36.02 -9.52
C PRO A 123 -29.69 36.55 -10.20
N PRO A 124 -28.96 37.50 -9.60
CA PRO A 124 -27.70 37.98 -10.15
C PRO A 124 -26.74 36.81 -10.30
N LEU A 125 -26.16 36.67 -11.49
CA LEU A 125 -25.10 35.72 -11.75
C LEU A 125 -23.92 36.01 -10.80
N PRO A 126 -23.27 34.98 -10.23
CA PRO A 126 -22.05 35.19 -9.45
C PRO A 126 -20.99 35.89 -10.33
N PRO A 127 -20.18 36.81 -9.76
CA PRO A 127 -19.14 37.49 -10.51
C PRO A 127 -18.18 36.47 -11.10
N SER A 128 -17.82 36.67 -12.38
CA SER A 128 -16.81 35.84 -13.04
C SER A 128 -15.44 36.09 -12.41
N PRO A 129 -14.55 35.08 -12.30
CA PRO A 129 -13.24 35.18 -11.64
C PRO A 129 -12.23 36.15 -12.31
N TRP A 130 -12.64 36.87 -13.36
CA TRP A 130 -11.86 37.87 -14.10
C TRP A 130 -12.51 39.26 -14.08
N ASP A 131 -13.46 39.53 -13.18
CA ASP A 131 -14.00 40.87 -12.98
C ASP A 131 -12.93 41.79 -12.37
N SER A 132 -12.39 42.69 -13.18
CA SER A 132 -11.37 43.67 -12.80
C SER A 132 -11.80 44.63 -11.69
N SER A 133 -13.10 44.72 -11.38
CA SER A 133 -13.63 45.53 -10.27
C SER A 133 -13.47 44.89 -8.89
N SER A 134 -13.15 43.59 -8.82
CA SER A 134 -12.87 42.86 -7.57
C SER A 134 -11.42 43.00 -7.08
N TRP A 135 -10.51 43.45 -7.94
CA TRP A 135 -9.11 43.74 -7.62
C TRP A 135 -8.99 45.14 -7.02
N ASN A 136 -9.51 45.32 -5.81
CA ASN A 136 -9.46 46.60 -5.13
C ASN A 136 -8.06 46.82 -4.54
N SER A 137 -7.25 47.63 -5.24
CA SER A 137 -6.02 48.20 -4.74
C SER A 137 -6.33 49.25 -3.68
N GLN A 138 -6.32 48.86 -2.40
CA GLN A 138 -6.08 49.79 -1.31
C GLN A 138 -4.70 49.51 -0.71
N ASN A 139 -3.71 50.23 -1.22
CA ASN A 139 -2.76 51.00 -0.42
C ASN A 139 -1.90 51.82 -1.37
N ASN A 140 -2.25 53.09 -1.46
CA ASN A 140 -1.59 54.11 -2.24
C ASN A 140 -0.74 54.93 -1.26
N GLU A 141 0.57 54.72 -1.22
CA GLU A 141 1.52 55.78 -0.86
C GLU A 141 2.74 55.75 -1.78
N ASN A 142 2.79 56.78 -2.64
CA ASN A 142 3.95 57.49 -3.17
C ASN A 142 5.31 56.76 -3.25
N PHE A 143 5.67 56.32 -4.45
CA PHE A 143 7.05 56.40 -4.93
C PHE A 143 7.08 56.87 -6.39
N SER A 144 7.34 58.15 -6.57
CA SER A 144 7.81 58.74 -7.81
C SER A 144 9.32 58.52 -7.95
N SER A 145 9.77 58.31 -9.18
CA SER A 145 11.16 58.21 -9.67
C SER A 145 11.96 56.97 -9.24
N LEU A 146 11.94 55.95 -10.09
CA LEU A 146 13.15 55.19 -10.40
C LEU A 146 13.20 55.02 -11.93
N ASP A 147 14.39 55.30 -12.44
CA ASP A 147 14.72 55.53 -13.83
C ASP A 147 14.45 54.32 -14.73
N SER A 148 14.12 54.63 -15.97
CA SER A 148 14.05 53.72 -17.10
C SER A 148 15.44 53.17 -17.42
N GLU A 149 15.79 52.02 -16.86
CA GLU A 149 16.81 51.17 -17.48
C GLU A 149 16.17 50.31 -18.56
N SER A 150 16.69 50.50 -19.77
CA SER A 150 16.36 49.74 -20.97
C SER A 150 16.67 48.26 -20.76
N PHE A 151 15.64 47.42 -20.76
CA PHE A 151 15.80 45.98 -20.90
C PHE A 151 16.19 45.65 -22.35
N ASP A 152 17.37 45.06 -22.52
CA ASP A 152 17.82 44.46 -23.78
C ASP A 152 16.94 43.25 -24.12
N GLU A 153 16.15 43.36 -25.19
CA GLU A 153 15.46 42.25 -25.84
C GLU A 153 16.47 41.36 -26.59
N SER A 154 17.20 40.50 -25.88
CA SER A 154 17.98 39.45 -26.56
C SER A 154 18.11 38.13 -25.78
N GLY A 155 17.13 37.80 -24.94
CA GLY A 155 17.03 36.49 -24.30
C GLY A 155 15.81 35.75 -24.80
N SER A 156 15.98 34.68 -25.59
CA SER A 156 14.91 33.72 -25.90
C SER A 156 14.56 32.84 -24.68
N GLY A 157 14.34 33.46 -23.53
CA GLY A 157 13.74 32.82 -22.38
C GLY A 157 12.25 32.75 -22.65
N THR A 158 11.70 31.54 -22.70
CA THR A 158 10.26 31.33 -22.62
C THR A 158 9.77 31.96 -21.31
N ASN A 159 9.28 33.20 -21.37
CA ASN A 159 8.67 33.87 -20.23
C ASN A 159 7.45 33.06 -19.80
N PHE A 160 7.62 32.22 -18.78
CA PHE A 160 6.56 31.39 -18.22
C PHE A 160 5.59 32.31 -17.48
N CYS A 161 4.46 32.62 -18.11
CA CYS A 161 3.40 33.43 -17.49
C CYS A 161 2.52 32.51 -16.64
N ALA A 162 2.46 32.72 -15.32
CA ALA A 162 1.50 32.14 -14.37
C ALA A 162 1.20 30.63 -14.53
N GLY A 163 1.77 29.82 -13.64
CA GLY A 163 1.56 28.36 -13.62
C GLY A 163 0.82 27.85 -12.39
N PHE A 164 0.90 26.54 -12.21
CA PHE A 164 0.31 25.80 -11.10
C PHE A 164 1.38 25.51 -10.06
N TYR A 165 1.00 25.60 -8.80
CA TYR A 165 1.88 25.32 -7.68
C TYR A 165 1.32 24.17 -6.85
N GLN A 166 2.23 23.43 -6.24
CA GLN A 166 1.92 22.56 -5.12
C GLN A 166 3.00 22.69 -4.05
N VAL A 167 2.57 22.59 -2.81
CA VAL A 167 3.45 22.54 -1.65
C VAL A 167 3.16 21.23 -0.94
N VAL A 168 4.19 20.45 -0.72
CA VAL A 168 4.11 19.11 -0.16
C VAL A 168 4.95 19.06 1.10
N ARG A 169 4.42 18.54 2.19
CA ARG A 169 5.18 18.30 3.41
C ARG A 169 6.12 17.11 3.20
N GLU A 170 7.39 17.26 3.59
CA GLU A 170 8.33 16.14 3.58
C GLU A 170 7.94 15.12 4.64
N GLY A 171 7.65 13.89 4.22
CA GLY A 171 7.16 12.81 5.07
C GLY A 171 5.86 12.17 4.55
N VAL A 172 5.13 11.50 5.43
CA VAL A 172 3.84 10.86 5.14
C VAL A 172 2.82 11.31 6.17
N TYR A 173 1.67 11.81 5.72
CA TYR A 173 0.68 12.45 6.58
C TYR A 173 -0.74 12.06 6.20
N PHE A 174 -1.61 11.90 7.20
CA PHE A 174 -3.04 11.85 6.96
C PHE A 174 -3.56 13.26 6.67
N PHE A 175 -4.39 13.36 5.64
CA PHE A 175 -5.06 14.60 5.24
C PHE A 175 -6.49 14.60 5.79
N GLY A 176 -6.94 15.70 6.39
CA GLY A 176 -8.29 15.87 6.91
C GLY A 176 -8.70 14.99 8.12
N ILE A 177 -7.78 14.25 8.74
CA ILE A 177 -8.07 13.38 9.90
C ILE A 177 -7.07 13.69 11.03
N THR A 178 -7.60 13.90 12.23
CA THR A 178 -6.82 14.22 13.43
C THR A 178 -7.01 13.15 14.51
N ASN A 179 -6.29 13.30 15.63
CA ASN A 179 -6.49 12.47 16.81
C ASN A 179 -7.95 12.52 17.31
N ASP A 180 -8.39 11.40 17.88
CA ASP A 180 -9.69 11.17 18.53
C ASP A 180 -10.90 11.23 17.61
N VAL A 181 -10.69 11.28 16.28
CA VAL A 181 -11.78 11.15 15.30
C VAL A 181 -12.45 9.78 15.43
N ILE A 182 -13.78 9.77 15.34
CA ILE A 182 -14.60 8.56 15.31
C ILE A 182 -14.68 8.03 13.88
N LEU A 183 -14.27 6.78 13.68
CA LEU A 183 -14.40 6.08 12.40
C LEU A 183 -15.45 4.96 12.50
N THR A 184 -16.27 4.83 11.47
CA THR A 184 -17.34 3.82 11.39
C THR A 184 -17.58 3.39 9.95
N GLY A 185 -17.97 2.14 9.74
CA GLY A 185 -18.22 1.59 8.41
C GLY A 185 -17.00 1.61 7.51
N ILE A 186 -17.18 2.07 6.27
CA ILE A 186 -16.11 2.20 5.27
C ILE A 186 -15.71 3.68 5.18
N THR A 187 -14.43 3.96 5.41
CA THR A 187 -13.88 5.31 5.41
C THR A 187 -12.78 5.46 4.36
N ASN A 188 -12.75 6.60 3.68
CA ASN A 188 -11.63 6.99 2.82
C ASN A 188 -10.59 7.75 3.65
N LEU A 189 -9.36 7.26 3.71
CA LEU A 189 -8.23 7.94 4.35
C LEU A 189 -7.33 8.51 3.26
N ILE A 190 -7.23 9.84 3.21
CA ILE A 190 -6.40 10.53 2.23
C ILE A 190 -4.99 10.72 2.80
N ILE A 191 -3.98 10.47 1.97
CA ILE A 191 -2.57 10.54 2.34
C ILE A 191 -1.84 11.61 1.53
N GLU A 192 -1.05 12.42 2.21
CA GLU A 192 0.00 13.24 1.62
C GLU A 192 1.34 12.52 1.83
N ALA A 193 2.16 12.37 0.79
CA ALA A 193 3.44 11.67 0.89
C ALA A 193 4.50 12.34 0.01
N GLY A 194 5.45 13.04 0.61
CA GLY A 194 6.55 13.70 -0.07
C GLY A 194 7.90 13.21 0.45
N PHE A 195 8.88 13.06 -0.43
CA PHE A 195 10.27 12.89 -0.03
C PHE A 195 11.16 13.49 -1.08
N THR A 196 12.23 14.14 -0.63
CA THR A 196 13.15 14.90 -1.46
C THR A 196 14.06 14.02 -2.30
N GLU A 197 14.29 12.78 -1.85
CA GLU A 197 15.14 11.82 -2.51
C GLU A 197 14.34 10.65 -3.09
N GLY A 198 14.69 10.23 -4.29
CA GLY A 198 14.14 9.02 -4.89
C GLY A 198 12.71 9.13 -5.41
N THR A 199 12.08 7.98 -5.64
CA THR A 199 10.74 7.86 -6.23
C THR A 199 9.85 7.00 -5.36
N LEU A 200 8.68 7.53 -4.99
CA LEU A 200 7.67 6.79 -4.22
C LEU A 200 7.27 5.50 -4.96
N GLN A 201 7.42 4.37 -4.28
CA GLN A 201 7.07 3.04 -4.79
C GLN A 201 5.73 2.58 -4.26
N THR A 202 5.54 2.68 -2.94
CA THR A 202 4.31 2.24 -2.26
C THR A 202 3.97 3.11 -1.06
N VAL A 203 2.69 3.10 -0.67
CA VAL A 203 2.22 3.58 0.63
C VAL A 203 1.42 2.46 1.29
N THR A 204 1.72 2.16 2.55
CA THR A 204 1.02 1.16 3.37
C THR A 204 0.29 1.81 4.53
N LEU A 205 -0.76 1.14 5.00
CA LEU A 205 -1.52 1.53 6.19
C LEU A 205 -1.38 0.46 7.26
N THR A 206 -1.06 0.89 8.48
CA THR A 206 -0.99 0.03 9.66
C THR A 206 -1.99 0.49 10.72
N SER A 207 -2.52 -0.47 11.49
CA SER A 207 -3.28 -0.26 12.71
C SER A 207 -2.55 -0.95 13.85
N ASP A 208 -2.30 -0.24 14.95
CA ASP A 208 -1.63 -0.77 16.15
C ASP A 208 -0.27 -1.43 15.84
N GLY A 209 0.41 -0.90 14.82
CA GLY A 209 1.71 -1.37 14.35
C GLY A 209 1.67 -2.58 13.43
N THR A 210 0.50 -3.11 13.06
CA THR A 210 0.35 -4.23 12.10
C THR A 210 -0.31 -3.77 10.81
N ALA A 211 0.01 -4.43 9.69
CA ALA A 211 -0.66 -4.18 8.41
C ALA A 211 -2.18 -4.41 8.54
N VAL A 212 -2.97 -3.48 8.02
CA VAL A 212 -4.43 -3.62 8.05
C VAL A 212 -4.85 -4.58 6.94
N GLU A 213 -5.45 -5.71 7.32
CA GLU A 213 -5.87 -6.74 6.37
C GLU A 213 -6.67 -6.10 5.23
N ASP A 214 -7.75 -5.36 5.49
CA ASP A 214 -8.56 -4.80 4.40
C ASP A 214 -8.07 -3.48 3.78
N ALA A 215 -6.88 -2.97 4.10
CA ALA A 215 -6.31 -1.84 3.37
C ALA A 215 -5.36 -2.33 2.27
N GLU A 216 -5.68 -2.01 1.01
CA GLU A 216 -4.76 -2.28 -0.11
C GLU A 216 -3.60 -1.30 -0.08
N THR A 217 -2.37 -1.80 -0.24
CA THR A 217 -1.19 -0.97 -0.49
C THR A 217 -1.44 -0.10 -1.72
N LEU A 218 -1.18 1.20 -1.59
CA LEU A 218 -1.14 2.09 -2.75
C LEU A 218 0.19 1.90 -3.46
N ALA A 219 0.17 1.67 -4.77
CA ALA A 219 1.37 1.43 -5.56
C ALA A 219 1.24 2.08 -6.95
N LEU A 220 2.35 2.13 -7.70
CA LEU A 220 2.37 2.63 -9.07
C LEU A 220 1.48 1.80 -10.03
N PRO A 221 0.78 2.46 -10.99
CA PRO A 221 0.57 3.90 -11.06
C PRO A 221 -0.41 4.33 -9.97
N PHE A 222 -0.05 5.36 -9.20
CA PHE A 222 -0.90 5.82 -8.12
C PHE A 222 -2.06 6.67 -8.65
N ASN A 223 -3.21 6.54 -8.00
CA ASN A 223 -4.32 7.46 -8.15
C ASN A 223 -4.08 8.70 -7.28
N THR A 224 -4.40 9.86 -7.84
CA THR A 224 -4.48 11.12 -7.08
C THR A 224 -5.98 11.47 -6.95
N PRO A 225 -6.52 11.62 -5.73
CA PRO A 225 -5.90 11.52 -4.42
C PRO A 225 -5.29 10.17 -4.01
N LEU A 226 -4.13 10.14 -3.34
CA LEU A 226 -3.66 8.93 -2.63
C LEU A 226 -4.66 8.59 -1.52
N THR A 227 -5.42 7.51 -1.71
CA THR A 227 -6.57 7.21 -0.83
C THR A 227 -6.61 5.74 -0.47
N PHE A 228 -6.58 5.44 0.83
CA PHE A 228 -6.95 4.13 1.34
C PHE A 228 -8.46 4.04 1.53
N ILE A 229 -9.05 2.91 1.15
CA ILE A 229 -10.42 2.55 1.52
C ILE A 229 -10.31 1.59 2.71
N LEU A 230 -10.62 2.09 3.91
CA LEU A 230 -10.57 1.32 5.15
C LEU A 230 -11.97 0.85 5.54
N ASP A 231 -12.19 -0.46 5.58
CA ASP A 231 -13.37 -1.03 6.22
C ASP A 231 -13.12 -1.20 7.73
N THR A 232 -13.53 -0.21 8.51
CA THR A 232 -13.32 -0.19 9.97
C THR A 232 -14.09 -1.30 10.68
N ARG A 233 -15.07 -1.93 10.02
CA ARG A 233 -15.77 -3.10 10.56
C ARG A 233 -14.86 -4.32 10.65
N ARG A 234 -13.67 -4.32 10.03
CA ARG A 234 -12.66 -5.37 10.22
C ARG A 234 -11.74 -5.15 11.41
N LEU A 235 -11.89 -4.02 12.11
CA LEU A 235 -11.17 -3.74 13.34
C LEU A 235 -12.08 -4.05 14.53
N GLN A 236 -11.46 -4.27 15.69
CA GLN A 236 -12.20 -4.27 16.95
C GLN A 236 -12.80 -2.87 17.18
N ASN A 237 -13.87 -2.77 17.96
CA ASN A 237 -14.30 -1.46 18.46
C ASN A 237 -13.35 -1.00 19.56
N GLY A 238 -13.01 0.29 19.56
CA GLY A 238 -12.14 0.89 20.57
C GLY A 238 -11.11 1.83 19.97
N VAL A 239 -10.09 2.12 20.76
CA VAL A 239 -9.02 3.05 20.39
C VAL A 239 -7.97 2.30 19.58
N HIS A 240 -7.66 2.81 18.39
CA HIS A 240 -6.65 2.29 17.48
C HIS A 240 -5.65 3.36 17.11
N THR A 241 -4.40 2.94 16.86
CA THR A 241 -3.38 3.82 16.29
C THR A 241 -3.24 3.55 14.80
N LEU A 242 -3.59 4.51 13.94
CA LEU A 242 -3.36 4.42 12.50
C LEU A 242 -2.04 5.10 12.13
N GLN A 243 -1.28 4.47 11.24
CA GLN A 243 -0.05 5.04 10.70
C GLN A 243 0.10 4.66 9.23
N ALA A 244 0.28 5.67 8.38
CA ALA A 244 0.68 5.49 6.99
C ALA A 244 2.20 5.50 6.86
N ARG A 245 2.74 4.71 5.93
CA ARG A 245 4.18 4.61 5.67
C ARG A 245 4.42 4.63 4.18
N GLY A 246 5.43 5.37 3.74
CA GLY A 246 5.80 5.44 2.34
C GLY A 246 7.14 4.77 2.13
N THR A 247 7.27 4.03 1.04
CA THR A 247 8.55 3.45 0.60
C THR A 247 9.01 4.16 -0.66
N TRP A 248 10.22 4.71 -0.63
CA TRP A 248 10.88 5.33 -1.75
C TRP A 248 12.04 4.47 -2.24
N MET A 249 12.22 4.45 -3.56
CA MET A 249 13.43 3.93 -4.17
C MET A 249 14.41 5.08 -4.35
N VAL A 250 15.55 5.02 -3.67
CA VAL A 250 16.64 6.00 -3.76
C VAL A 250 17.83 5.40 -4.51
N HIS A 251 18.67 6.27 -5.07
CA HIS A 251 19.92 5.82 -5.67
C HIS A 251 20.91 5.42 -4.56
N ARG A 252 21.55 4.26 -4.68
CA ARG A 252 22.54 3.80 -3.70
C ARG A 252 23.95 4.21 -4.09
N THR A 253 24.82 4.28 -3.08
CA THR A 253 26.27 4.42 -3.29
C THR A 253 26.98 3.07 -3.42
N ASN A 254 26.36 1.97 -2.97
CA ASN A 254 26.90 0.61 -3.07
C ASN A 254 25.79 -0.45 -3.14
N VAL A 255 26.14 -1.64 -3.65
CA VAL A 255 25.18 -2.73 -3.92
C VAL A 255 24.69 -3.49 -2.68
N TRP A 256 25.33 -3.30 -1.52
CA TRP A 256 25.00 -4.01 -0.27
C TRP A 256 23.96 -3.28 0.58
N GLU A 257 23.72 -1.98 0.34
CA GLU A 257 22.68 -1.19 1.00
C GLU A 257 21.31 -1.48 0.40
N SER A 258 20.22 -1.36 1.15
CA SER A 258 18.89 -1.42 0.55
C SER A 258 18.63 -0.15 -0.28
N PRO A 259 18.09 -0.23 -1.52
CA PRO A 259 17.68 0.96 -2.26
C PRO A 259 16.34 1.50 -1.79
N PHE A 260 15.70 0.84 -0.82
CA PHE A 260 14.42 1.23 -0.26
C PHE A 260 14.62 2.01 1.03
N VAL A 261 14.10 3.23 1.04
CA VAL A 261 13.97 4.07 2.23
C VAL A 261 12.49 4.11 2.61
N GLU A 262 12.18 3.78 3.86
CA GLU A 262 10.83 3.91 4.40
C GLU A 262 10.75 5.15 5.28
N ILE A 263 9.72 5.96 5.05
CA ILE A 263 9.38 7.09 5.91
C ILE A 263 8.06 6.79 6.61
N PHE A 264 8.10 6.91 7.92
CA PHE A 264 6.98 6.66 8.81
C PHE A 264 6.22 7.96 9.03
N GLY A 265 4.93 7.96 8.72
CA GLY A 265 4.07 9.05 9.12
C GLY A 265 3.88 9.10 10.63
N GLN A 266 3.48 10.25 11.13
CA GLN A 266 3.10 10.37 12.54
C GLN A 266 1.85 9.50 12.79
N PRO A 267 1.87 8.63 13.81
CA PRO A 267 0.70 7.86 14.17
C PRO A 267 -0.42 8.78 14.67
N ILE A 268 -1.66 8.51 14.25
CA ILE A 268 -2.85 9.16 14.79
C ILE A 268 -3.67 8.16 15.60
N THR A 269 -4.28 8.64 16.69
CA THR A 269 -5.20 7.85 17.50
C THR A 269 -6.62 8.09 17.01
N VAL A 270 -7.38 7.02 16.74
CA VAL A 270 -8.78 7.09 16.30
C VAL A 270 -9.64 6.19 17.18
N ASN A 271 -10.94 6.49 17.25
CA ASN A 271 -11.90 5.63 17.94
C ASN A 271 -12.81 4.93 16.92
N VAL A 272 -12.71 3.61 16.81
CA VAL A 272 -13.52 2.80 15.91
C VAL A 272 -14.80 2.37 16.62
N THR A 273 -15.96 2.64 16.00
CA THR A 273 -17.26 2.25 16.55
C THR A 273 -18.16 1.69 15.46
N ASN A 274 -18.60 0.45 15.61
CA ASN A 274 -19.49 -0.24 14.68
C ASN A 274 -20.52 -1.06 15.46
N GLN A 275 -21.79 -1.06 15.03
CA GLN A 275 -22.84 -1.87 15.67
C GLN A 275 -22.66 -3.37 15.41
N ILE A 276 -22.20 -3.72 14.20
CA ILE A 276 -21.85 -5.06 13.74
C ILE A 276 -20.46 -4.98 13.09
N PHE A 277 -19.53 -5.84 13.50
CA PHE A 277 -18.13 -5.85 13.05
C PHE A 277 -17.55 -7.27 13.04
N TYR A 278 -16.39 -7.47 12.40
CA TYR A 278 -15.85 -8.75 11.95
C TYR A 278 -14.31 -8.84 12.10
N PRO A 279 -13.78 -8.65 13.32
CA PRO A 279 -12.33 -8.60 13.55
C PRO A 279 -11.64 -9.96 13.31
N ASP A 280 -12.40 -11.05 13.41
CA ASP A 280 -11.92 -12.43 13.23
C ASP A 280 -12.57 -13.12 12.02
N TRP A 281 -13.06 -12.36 11.04
CA TRP A 281 -13.70 -12.92 9.86
C TRP A 281 -12.78 -13.88 9.10
N VAL A 282 -13.37 -14.95 8.56
CA VAL A 282 -12.67 -15.92 7.73
C VAL A 282 -13.16 -15.77 6.29
N ASP A 283 -12.32 -15.18 5.44
CA ASP A 283 -12.67 -14.96 4.03
C ASP A 283 -12.78 -16.28 3.24
N GLU A 284 -12.13 -17.35 3.71
CA GLU A 284 -12.08 -18.62 2.98
C GLU A 284 -13.15 -19.62 3.43
N VAL A 285 -13.73 -20.32 2.45
CA VAL A 285 -14.62 -21.46 2.66
C VAL A 285 -13.91 -22.71 2.19
N GLY A 286 -13.87 -23.72 3.06
CA GLY A 286 -13.35 -25.05 2.74
C GLY A 286 -14.36 -25.88 1.96
N ASP A 287 -14.03 -27.12 1.64
CA ASP A 287 -14.93 -28.00 0.87
C ASP A 287 -16.22 -28.35 1.63
N ASN A 288 -16.13 -28.36 2.97
CA ASN A 288 -17.17 -28.87 3.86
C ASN A 288 -17.46 -27.94 5.06
N LEU A 289 -16.81 -26.78 5.14
CA LEU A 289 -16.90 -25.92 6.31
C LEU A 289 -16.78 -24.44 5.90
N MET A 290 -17.73 -23.65 6.37
CA MET A 290 -17.67 -22.19 6.42
C MET A 290 -17.76 -21.75 7.87
N LEU A 291 -16.87 -20.84 8.26
CA LEU A 291 -16.92 -20.17 9.56
C LEU A 291 -17.46 -18.76 9.37
N ILE A 292 -18.44 -18.38 10.18
CA ILE A 292 -19.00 -17.03 10.22
C ILE A 292 -18.73 -16.49 11.61
N LYS A 293 -17.91 -15.44 11.68
CA LYS A 293 -17.45 -14.81 12.92
C LYS A 293 -17.84 -13.34 12.91
N VAL A 294 -18.85 -13.00 13.69
CA VAL A 294 -19.44 -11.65 13.76
C VAL A 294 -19.45 -11.20 15.21
N SER A 295 -19.24 -9.92 15.45
CA SER A 295 -19.33 -9.30 16.76
C SER A 295 -20.33 -8.15 16.73
N SER A 296 -20.99 -7.92 17.85
CA SER A 296 -21.88 -6.78 18.05
C SER A 296 -21.40 -5.86 19.18
N ALA A 297 -21.71 -4.57 19.06
CA ALA A 297 -21.51 -3.60 20.14
C ALA A 297 -22.55 -3.76 21.28
N TYR A 298 -23.65 -4.48 21.03
CA TYR A 298 -24.67 -4.75 22.03
C TYR A 298 -24.31 -5.99 22.84
N LEU A 299 -24.65 -5.95 24.13
CA LEU A 299 -24.69 -7.12 24.99
C LEU A 299 -26.14 -7.58 25.08
N ASP A 300 -26.38 -8.89 25.10
CA ASP A 300 -27.71 -9.52 25.12
C ASP A 300 -28.63 -9.07 23.97
N PHE A 301 -28.56 -9.82 22.87
CA PHE A 301 -29.36 -9.57 21.68
C PHE A 301 -29.71 -10.88 20.98
N ASP A 302 -30.89 -10.89 20.36
CA ASP A 302 -31.27 -11.94 19.43
C ASP A 302 -30.65 -11.65 18.07
N TRP A 303 -30.29 -12.69 17.34
CA TRP A 303 -29.65 -12.55 16.03
C TRP A 303 -30.18 -13.55 15.02
N GLN A 304 -30.11 -13.14 13.76
CA GLN A 304 -30.36 -13.94 12.58
C GLN A 304 -29.21 -13.72 11.60
N VAL A 305 -28.68 -14.80 11.02
CA VAL A 305 -27.72 -14.73 9.92
C VAL A 305 -28.31 -15.41 8.70
N ASP A 306 -28.60 -14.62 7.67
CA ASP A 306 -29.11 -15.11 6.39
C ASP A 306 -27.96 -15.35 5.43
N ILE A 307 -27.95 -16.52 4.79
CA ILE A 307 -26.90 -16.92 3.84
C ILE A 307 -27.45 -16.91 2.42
N PHE A 308 -26.66 -16.38 1.51
CA PHE A 308 -26.98 -16.28 0.09
C PHE A 308 -25.85 -16.85 -0.77
N GLY A 309 -26.22 -17.45 -1.90
CA GLY A 309 -25.26 -17.92 -2.90
C GLY A 309 -24.70 -16.79 -3.77
N ALA A 310 -23.84 -17.14 -4.72
CA ALA A 310 -23.19 -16.18 -5.61
C ALA A 310 -24.17 -15.32 -6.43
N THR A 311 -25.39 -15.80 -6.68
CA THR A 311 -26.45 -15.07 -7.40
C THR A 311 -27.42 -14.31 -6.48
N ASN A 312 -27.05 -14.15 -5.21
CA ASN A 312 -27.89 -13.57 -4.15
C ASN A 312 -29.20 -14.34 -3.90
N ASN A 313 -29.24 -15.62 -4.28
CA ASN A 313 -30.33 -16.53 -3.93
C ASN A 313 -30.20 -16.93 -2.47
N TYR A 314 -31.30 -16.86 -1.73
CA TYR A 314 -31.37 -17.33 -0.35
C TYR A 314 -31.05 -18.83 -0.27
N ILE A 315 -30.21 -19.20 0.69
CA ILE A 315 -29.82 -20.59 0.96
C ILE A 315 -30.46 -21.07 2.26
N ARG A 316 -30.21 -20.36 3.36
CA ARG A 316 -30.69 -20.71 4.71
C ARG A 316 -30.49 -19.56 5.69
N SER A 317 -31.05 -19.70 6.88
CA SER A 317 -30.81 -18.80 8.02
C SER A 317 -30.32 -19.58 9.24
N PHE A 318 -29.57 -18.89 10.09
CA PHE A 318 -29.25 -19.29 11.45
C PHE A 318 -29.85 -18.28 12.42
N PHE A 319 -30.21 -18.72 13.62
CA PHE A 319 -30.81 -17.88 14.65
C PHE A 319 -30.21 -18.22 16.01
N GLY A 320 -30.21 -17.25 16.90
CA GLY A 320 -29.82 -17.47 18.29
C GLY A 320 -29.92 -16.20 19.12
N ASN A 321 -29.36 -16.28 20.32
CA ASN A 321 -29.17 -15.16 21.24
C ASN A 321 -27.69 -15.13 21.64
N SER A 322 -27.13 -13.93 21.81
CA SER A 322 -25.77 -13.74 22.32
C SER A 322 -25.79 -12.78 23.49
N THR A 323 -25.18 -13.17 24.60
CA THR A 323 -25.12 -12.38 25.83
C THR A 323 -23.82 -11.57 25.96
N ASN A 324 -22.85 -11.81 25.09
CA ASN A 324 -21.48 -11.30 25.24
C ASN A 324 -20.93 -10.58 23.99
N GLY A 325 -21.69 -10.48 22.89
CA GLY A 325 -21.25 -9.75 21.68
C GLY A 325 -20.96 -10.64 20.47
N PRO A 326 -20.16 -11.72 20.60
CA PRO A 326 -19.85 -12.62 19.50
C PRO A 326 -21.02 -13.47 19.00
N ILE A 327 -20.98 -13.79 17.70
CA ILE A 327 -21.77 -14.80 16.99
C ILE A 327 -20.78 -15.67 16.22
N ASP A 328 -20.71 -16.95 16.58
CA ASP A 328 -19.85 -17.94 15.95
C ASP A 328 -20.69 -19.07 15.34
N ILE A 329 -20.64 -19.22 14.02
CA ILE A 329 -21.35 -20.28 13.30
C ILE A 329 -20.35 -21.11 12.51
N ALA A 330 -20.41 -22.43 12.68
CA ALA A 330 -19.78 -23.41 11.83
C ALA A 330 -20.85 -24.06 10.95
N TRP A 331 -20.78 -23.83 9.63
CA TRP A 331 -21.74 -24.35 8.67
C TRP A 331 -21.10 -25.39 7.76
N ASP A 332 -21.75 -26.54 7.64
CA ASP A 332 -21.37 -27.70 6.84
C ASP A 332 -21.68 -27.59 5.33
N LEU A 333 -22.08 -26.39 4.87
CA LEU A 333 -22.47 -26.09 3.48
C LEU A 333 -23.69 -26.87 2.99
N VAL A 334 -24.60 -27.27 3.90
CA VAL A 334 -25.87 -27.90 3.54
C VAL A 334 -27.01 -26.86 3.53
N ASP A 335 -27.82 -26.86 2.47
CA ASP A 335 -28.98 -25.99 2.30
C ASP A 335 -30.23 -26.47 3.07
N ILE A 336 -31.35 -25.72 2.97
CA ILE A 336 -32.62 -26.07 3.63
C ILE A 336 -33.28 -27.36 3.10
N PHE A 337 -32.86 -27.88 1.95
CA PHE A 337 -33.36 -29.12 1.35
C PHE A 337 -32.44 -30.31 1.63
N GLY A 338 -31.35 -30.12 2.39
CA GLY A 338 -30.37 -31.15 2.69
C GLY A 338 -29.33 -31.37 1.57
N ALA A 339 -29.30 -30.50 0.54
CA ALA A 339 -28.32 -30.58 -0.53
C ALA A 339 -27.02 -29.87 -0.13
N LYS A 340 -25.89 -30.50 -0.44
CA LYS A 340 -24.57 -29.94 -0.18
C LYS A 340 -24.16 -28.99 -1.30
N LEU A 341 -23.70 -27.80 -0.93
CA LEU A 341 -23.30 -26.74 -1.85
C LEU A 341 -21.84 -26.92 -2.27
N THR A 342 -21.64 -27.92 -3.13
CA THR A 342 -20.29 -28.27 -3.61
C THR A 342 -19.79 -27.36 -4.73
N ASN A 343 -20.69 -26.79 -5.54
CA ASN A 343 -20.37 -26.02 -6.74
C ASN A 343 -20.34 -24.50 -6.54
N ASP A 344 -20.91 -24.00 -5.45
CA ASP A 344 -20.90 -22.58 -5.12
C ASP A 344 -19.48 -22.12 -4.76
N THR A 345 -18.99 -21.12 -5.47
CA THR A 345 -17.63 -20.58 -5.27
C THR A 345 -17.61 -19.39 -4.30
N MET A 346 -18.77 -18.90 -3.89
CA MET A 346 -18.91 -17.66 -3.15
C MET A 346 -20.22 -17.63 -2.37
N PHE A 347 -20.15 -17.10 -1.16
CA PHE A 347 -21.27 -16.93 -0.25
C PHE A 347 -21.30 -15.51 0.28
N TYR A 348 -22.51 -14.99 0.42
CA TYR A 348 -22.76 -13.75 1.14
C TYR A 348 -23.58 -14.06 2.38
N SER A 349 -23.49 -13.17 3.36
CA SER A 349 -24.38 -13.24 4.52
C SER A 349 -24.81 -11.87 4.99
N ASP A 350 -26.05 -11.79 5.49
CA ASP A 350 -26.59 -10.63 6.18
C ASP A 350 -26.81 -11.01 7.65
N THR A 351 -26.22 -10.24 8.57
CA THR A 351 -26.48 -10.39 9.99
C THR A 351 -27.51 -9.36 10.43
N THR A 352 -28.60 -9.84 11.00
CA THR A 352 -29.61 -9.02 11.67
C THR A 352 -29.50 -9.23 13.17
N ILE A 353 -29.37 -8.15 13.94
CA ILE A 353 -29.42 -8.17 15.41
C ILE A 353 -30.65 -7.42 15.90
N THR A 354 -31.26 -7.92 16.97
CA THR A 354 -32.38 -7.29 17.68
C THR A 354 -31.97 -7.15 19.15
N PRO A 355 -31.46 -5.98 19.57
CA PRO A 355 -31.03 -5.78 20.95
C PRO A 355 -32.18 -6.01 21.94
N GLY A 356 -31.96 -6.72 23.05
CA GLY A 356 -33.03 -7.06 24.00
C GLY A 356 -33.74 -5.86 24.63
N VAL A 357 -33.12 -4.67 24.55
CA VAL A 357 -33.67 -3.40 25.06
C VAL A 357 -34.37 -2.54 23.99
N SER A 358 -34.41 -2.98 22.73
CA SER A 358 -34.98 -2.19 21.63
C SER A 358 -35.73 -3.05 20.62
N PHE A 359 -36.83 -2.53 20.06
CA PHE A 359 -37.60 -3.23 19.02
C PHE A 359 -37.04 -3.01 17.60
N ASN A 360 -35.95 -2.25 17.45
CA ASN A 360 -35.39 -1.95 16.14
C ASN A 360 -34.27 -2.95 15.83
N SER A 361 -34.50 -3.80 14.84
CA SER A 361 -33.46 -4.67 14.30
C SER A 361 -32.49 -3.88 13.42
N ILE A 362 -31.20 -4.21 13.51
CA ILE A 362 -30.15 -3.66 12.64
C ILE A 362 -29.66 -4.80 11.76
N THR A 363 -29.68 -4.60 10.44
CA THR A 363 -29.19 -5.57 9.46
C THR A 363 -27.97 -5.02 8.74
N GLN A 364 -26.92 -5.83 8.65
CA GLN A 364 -25.68 -5.49 7.96
C GLN A 364 -25.21 -6.65 7.07
N ARG A 365 -24.88 -6.34 5.81
CA ARG A 365 -24.18 -7.27 4.92
C ARG A 365 -22.75 -7.47 5.41
N ASN A 366 -22.40 -8.72 5.67
CA ASN A 366 -21.10 -9.17 6.10
C ASN A 366 -20.10 -9.22 4.92
N PRO A 367 -18.79 -9.33 5.19
CA PRO A 367 -17.81 -9.56 4.15
C PRO A 367 -18.11 -10.84 3.36
N VAL A 368 -17.59 -10.91 2.14
CA VAL A 368 -17.79 -12.07 1.26
C VAL A 368 -16.92 -13.23 1.74
N SER A 369 -17.48 -14.45 1.74
CA SER A 369 -16.70 -15.68 1.92
C SER A 369 -16.56 -16.39 0.58
N ILE A 370 -15.34 -16.78 0.22
CA ILE A 370 -15.00 -17.33 -1.08
C ILE A 370 -14.54 -18.77 -0.89
N LYS A 371 -15.23 -19.69 -1.57
CA LYS A 371 -14.80 -21.09 -1.64
C LYS A 371 -13.65 -21.18 -2.62
N ARG A 372 -12.51 -21.61 -2.08
CA ARG A 372 -11.25 -21.71 -2.83
C ARG A 372 -10.98 -23.18 -3.11
N ALA A 373 -10.65 -23.48 -4.37
CA ALA A 373 -10.39 -24.86 -4.76
C ALA A 373 -9.10 -25.33 -4.09
N ASP A 374 -9.12 -26.49 -3.43
CA ASP A 374 -7.88 -27.11 -2.95
C ASP A 374 -7.08 -27.68 -4.13
N ASN A 375 -6.25 -26.84 -4.72
CA ASN A 375 -5.33 -27.20 -5.79
C ASN A 375 -3.96 -27.65 -5.26
N TYR A 376 -3.86 -27.99 -3.97
CA TYR A 376 -2.62 -28.42 -3.34
C TYR A 376 -2.06 -29.69 -4.03
N PRO A 377 -0.76 -29.72 -4.35
CA PRO A 377 -0.12 -30.89 -4.94
C PRO A 377 -0.04 -32.04 -3.93
N ASP A 378 0.31 -33.24 -4.38
CA ASP A 378 0.48 -34.39 -3.46
C ASP A 378 1.50 -34.08 -2.35
N GLN A 379 2.56 -33.33 -2.69
CA GLN A 379 3.51 -32.74 -1.75
C GLN A 379 3.94 -31.35 -2.23
N GLY A 380 3.93 -30.36 -1.34
CA GLY A 380 4.33 -28.99 -1.61
C GLY A 380 5.85 -28.85 -1.77
N LYS A 381 6.30 -28.42 -2.95
CA LYS A 381 7.69 -28.07 -3.23
C LYS A 381 8.10 -26.75 -2.60
N TRP A 382 9.40 -26.49 -2.63
CA TRP A 382 10.03 -25.31 -2.08
C TRP A 382 10.58 -24.41 -3.19
N VAL A 383 10.62 -23.12 -2.90
CA VAL A 383 11.53 -22.17 -3.55
C VAL A 383 12.42 -21.62 -2.45
N VAL A 384 13.74 -21.64 -2.67
CA VAL A 384 14.72 -21.07 -1.75
C VAL A 384 15.61 -20.17 -2.58
N ALA A 385 15.51 -18.86 -2.37
CA ALA A 385 16.22 -17.86 -3.14
C ALA A 385 17.08 -16.97 -2.24
N SER A 386 18.25 -16.57 -2.74
CA SER A 386 19.12 -15.60 -2.06
C SER A 386 19.57 -14.56 -3.05
N LEU A 387 19.48 -13.30 -2.66
CA LEU A 387 20.06 -12.19 -3.39
C LEU A 387 21.60 -12.22 -3.21
N ASP A 388 22.37 -12.00 -4.27
CA ASP A 388 23.84 -11.93 -4.24
C ASP A 388 24.30 -10.51 -3.88
N PHE A 389 23.84 -10.02 -2.72
CA PHE A 389 24.11 -8.66 -2.21
C PHE A 389 25.23 -8.64 -1.16
N LEU A 390 26.04 -9.69 -1.03
CA LEU A 390 27.18 -9.71 -0.13
C LEU A 390 28.44 -10.01 -0.92
N PRO A 391 29.55 -9.28 -0.69
CA PRO A 391 30.76 -9.53 -1.43
C PRO A 391 31.30 -10.92 -1.09
N HIS A 392 31.71 -11.68 -2.10
CA HIS A 392 32.23 -13.04 -1.89
C HIS A 392 33.55 -13.05 -1.09
N ASN A 393 34.26 -11.92 -1.06
CA ASN A 393 35.44 -11.71 -0.23
C ASN A 393 35.13 -11.15 1.17
N ALA A 394 33.86 -10.99 1.54
CA ALA A 394 33.48 -10.57 2.88
C ALA A 394 33.90 -11.60 3.93
N THR A 395 34.33 -11.12 5.09
CA THR A 395 34.61 -12.01 6.22
C THR A 395 33.32 -12.70 6.65
N GLY A 396 33.36 -14.03 6.77
CA GLY A 396 32.19 -14.84 7.12
C GLY A 396 31.28 -15.26 5.95
N TYR A 397 31.66 -14.95 4.70
CA TYR A 397 30.85 -15.30 3.52
C TYR A 397 30.60 -16.81 3.38
N SER A 398 31.61 -17.65 3.64
CA SER A 398 31.43 -19.10 3.60
C SER A 398 30.36 -19.57 4.59
N LEU A 399 30.38 -19.05 5.82
CA LEU A 399 29.39 -19.37 6.84
C LEU A 399 27.98 -18.90 6.45
N TRP A 400 27.86 -17.74 5.81
CA TRP A 400 26.59 -17.26 5.27
C TRP A 400 26.04 -18.17 4.17
N SER A 401 26.90 -18.53 3.22
CA SER A 401 26.57 -19.46 2.14
C SER A 401 26.11 -20.81 2.70
N ASP A 402 26.83 -21.37 3.67
CA ASP A 402 26.47 -22.62 4.36
C ASP A 402 25.10 -22.51 5.06
N ALA A 403 24.79 -21.36 5.66
CA ALA A 403 23.49 -21.11 6.27
C ALA A 403 22.36 -21.09 5.22
N MET A 404 22.56 -20.45 4.06
CA MET A 404 21.59 -20.49 2.96
C MET A 404 21.41 -21.91 2.40
N ASN A 405 22.52 -22.64 2.24
CA ASN A 405 22.50 -24.04 1.81
C ASN A 405 21.73 -24.93 2.79
N SER A 406 21.80 -24.67 4.10
CA SER A 406 21.03 -25.42 5.10
C SER A 406 19.50 -25.30 4.91
N ILE A 407 19.01 -24.12 4.51
CA ILE A 407 17.60 -23.89 4.20
C ILE A 407 17.23 -24.59 2.88
N ALA A 408 18.09 -24.50 1.86
CA ALA A 408 17.89 -25.19 0.59
C ALA A 408 17.81 -26.71 0.79
N GLN A 409 18.75 -27.30 1.54
CA GLN A 409 18.75 -28.73 1.88
C GLN A 409 17.50 -29.16 2.67
N MET A 410 16.99 -28.30 3.55
CA MET A 410 15.71 -28.53 4.22
C MET A 410 14.55 -28.57 3.20
N GLY A 411 14.55 -27.68 2.22
CA GLY A 411 13.56 -27.69 1.13
C GLY A 411 13.68 -28.90 0.21
N GLU A 412 14.89 -29.36 -0.09
CA GLU A 412 15.11 -30.55 -0.94
C GLU A 412 14.49 -31.80 -0.34
N GLN A 413 14.55 -31.92 0.98
CA GLN A 413 13.92 -33.02 1.73
C GLN A 413 12.43 -32.81 1.96
N GLY A 414 11.94 -31.58 1.78
CA GLY A 414 10.55 -31.18 1.96
C GLY A 414 9.70 -31.24 0.69
N GLY A 415 10.16 -31.94 -0.36
CA GLY A 415 9.45 -32.07 -1.64
C GLY A 415 10.29 -31.66 -2.87
N GLY A 416 11.48 -31.10 -2.65
CA GLY A 416 12.37 -30.60 -3.70
C GLY A 416 12.32 -29.07 -3.83
N VAL A 417 13.43 -28.49 -4.29
CA VAL A 417 13.56 -27.04 -4.50
C VAL A 417 13.49 -26.65 -5.99
N LEU A 418 12.76 -25.58 -6.28
CA LEU A 418 12.65 -24.93 -7.59
C LEU A 418 13.16 -23.47 -7.51
N PRO A 419 13.53 -22.86 -8.65
CA PRO A 419 13.79 -23.50 -9.95
C PRO A 419 15.01 -24.45 -9.89
N THR A 420 15.12 -25.44 -10.78
CA THR A 420 16.29 -26.34 -10.84
C THR A 420 17.40 -25.84 -11.77
N THR A 421 17.09 -24.88 -12.64
CA THR A 421 18.06 -24.25 -13.53
C THR A 421 18.97 -23.30 -12.76
N ASN A 422 20.27 -23.29 -13.09
CA ASN A 422 21.26 -22.37 -12.51
C ASN A 422 21.42 -22.46 -10.98
N ARG A 423 21.20 -23.64 -10.40
CA ARG A 423 21.58 -23.96 -9.01
C ARG A 423 22.05 -25.41 -8.89
N ASN A 424 22.88 -25.72 -7.89
CA ASN A 424 23.20 -27.11 -7.56
C ASN A 424 22.24 -27.65 -6.49
N TRP A 425 22.24 -28.98 -6.33
CA TRP A 425 21.49 -29.64 -5.26
C TRP A 425 21.95 -29.17 -3.88
N GLY A 426 20.99 -28.79 -3.02
CA GLY A 426 21.29 -28.28 -1.68
C GLY A 426 21.78 -26.83 -1.63
N GLU A 427 21.78 -26.12 -2.76
CA GLU A 427 22.07 -24.69 -2.85
C GLU A 427 20.80 -23.88 -3.18
N PRO A 428 20.69 -22.62 -2.72
CA PRO A 428 19.59 -21.74 -3.10
C PRO A 428 19.70 -21.33 -4.58
N PHE A 429 18.59 -20.86 -5.14
CA PHE A 429 18.62 -20.09 -6.38
C PHE A 429 19.19 -18.70 -6.10
N VAL A 430 20.38 -18.42 -6.63
CA VAL A 430 21.07 -17.14 -6.42
C VAL A 430 20.60 -16.11 -7.45
N ILE A 431 20.14 -14.96 -6.97
CA ILE A 431 19.71 -13.84 -7.80
C ILE A 431 20.86 -12.84 -7.90
N GLN A 432 21.40 -12.63 -9.09
CA GLN A 432 22.56 -11.77 -9.28
C GLN A 432 22.17 -10.29 -9.11
N THR A 433 23.05 -9.48 -8.48
CA THR A 433 22.88 -8.03 -8.32
C THR A 433 23.95 -7.23 -9.04
N GLY A 434 23.65 -5.97 -9.31
CA GLY A 434 24.63 -4.98 -9.78
C GLY A 434 24.62 -4.72 -11.30
N PRO A 435 25.27 -3.63 -11.73
CA PRO A 435 25.23 -3.16 -13.13
C PRO A 435 25.94 -4.08 -14.12
N THR A 436 26.81 -4.98 -13.64
CA THR A 436 27.51 -5.99 -14.47
C THR A 436 26.75 -7.31 -14.54
N ALA A 437 25.69 -7.50 -13.77
CA ALA A 437 24.87 -8.69 -13.82
C ALA A 437 23.96 -8.65 -15.06
N THR A 438 24.50 -9.14 -16.17
CA THR A 438 23.78 -9.21 -17.47
C THR A 438 22.46 -10.01 -17.42
N ASN A 439 22.21 -10.76 -16.34
CA ASN A 439 21.07 -11.67 -16.19
C ASN A 439 20.06 -11.26 -15.11
N THR A 440 20.23 -10.17 -14.35
CA THR A 440 19.33 -9.86 -13.20
C THR A 440 17.84 -9.81 -13.56
N PRO A 441 17.40 -9.13 -14.65
CA PRO A 441 15.99 -9.18 -15.05
C PRO A 441 15.51 -10.60 -15.39
N SER A 442 16.39 -11.46 -15.88
CA SER A 442 16.08 -12.86 -16.20
C SER A 442 16.01 -13.75 -14.95
N ASP A 443 16.77 -13.46 -13.90
CA ASP A 443 16.73 -14.20 -12.63
C ASP A 443 15.40 -13.96 -11.91
N TRP A 444 14.96 -12.70 -11.81
CA TRP A 444 13.65 -12.35 -11.24
C TRP A 444 12.49 -12.96 -12.02
N THR A 445 12.59 -12.95 -13.35
CA THR A 445 11.62 -13.61 -14.24
C THR A 445 11.60 -15.12 -13.98
N THR A 446 12.77 -15.75 -13.83
CA THR A 446 12.88 -17.18 -13.54
C THR A 446 12.30 -17.51 -12.16
N LEU A 447 12.61 -16.71 -11.13
CA LEU A 447 12.03 -16.86 -9.80
C LEU A 447 10.51 -16.81 -9.84
N LEU A 448 9.94 -15.81 -10.52
CA LEU A 448 8.50 -15.64 -10.61
C LEU A 448 7.82 -16.78 -11.40
N PHE A 449 8.29 -17.06 -12.63
CA PHE A 449 7.59 -17.96 -13.54
C PHE A 449 7.94 -19.44 -13.37
N SER A 450 9.19 -19.76 -13.02
CA SER A 450 9.63 -21.14 -12.83
C SER A 450 9.58 -21.58 -11.36
N GLY A 451 9.65 -20.61 -10.43
CA GLY A 451 9.52 -20.83 -8.99
C GLY A 451 8.10 -20.57 -8.49
N LEU A 452 7.78 -19.30 -8.26
CA LEU A 452 6.60 -18.91 -7.45
C LEU A 452 5.26 -19.32 -8.07
N THR A 453 5.09 -19.13 -9.37
CA THR A 453 3.82 -19.47 -10.06
C THR A 453 3.66 -20.95 -10.36
N ASN A 454 4.67 -21.78 -10.07
CA ASN A 454 4.57 -23.21 -10.25
C ASN A 454 3.56 -23.80 -9.25
N ARG A 455 2.53 -24.49 -9.79
CA ARG A 455 1.43 -25.06 -9.00
C ARG A 455 1.86 -26.17 -8.04
N GLU A 456 3.08 -26.67 -8.12
CA GLU A 456 3.65 -27.61 -7.15
C GLU A 456 4.30 -26.91 -5.93
N VAL A 457 4.60 -25.61 -5.99
CA VAL A 457 5.30 -24.90 -4.91
C VAL A 457 4.31 -24.44 -3.84
N ARG A 458 4.62 -24.73 -2.58
CA ARG A 458 3.82 -24.28 -1.41
C ARG A 458 4.66 -23.71 -0.28
N ASN A 459 5.98 -23.71 -0.43
CA ASN A 459 6.91 -23.20 0.57
C ASN A 459 7.89 -22.24 -0.11
N PHE A 460 8.14 -21.07 0.48
CA PHE A 460 9.08 -20.08 -0.06
C PHE A 460 9.98 -19.53 1.05
N TYR A 461 11.28 -19.46 0.76
CA TYR A 461 12.25 -18.70 1.52
C TYR A 461 13.00 -17.76 0.59
N TYR A 462 13.11 -16.50 1.00
CA TYR A 462 13.92 -15.48 0.32
C TYR A 462 14.83 -14.80 1.34
N SER A 463 16.10 -14.63 1.00
CA SER A 463 17.07 -13.84 1.77
C SER A 463 17.62 -12.70 0.91
N GLY A 464 17.48 -11.46 1.38
CA GLY A 464 17.96 -10.31 0.63
C GLY A 464 17.35 -8.98 1.08
N HIS A 465 17.43 -7.98 0.21
CA HIS A 465 16.76 -6.71 0.42
C HIS A 465 15.25 -6.86 0.32
N GLY A 466 14.54 -6.12 1.18
CA GLY A 466 13.10 -6.11 1.25
C GLY A 466 12.59 -4.76 1.75
N SER A 467 11.31 -4.54 1.51
CA SER A 467 10.48 -3.46 2.02
C SER A 467 9.08 -4.05 2.32
N PRO A 468 8.13 -3.25 2.86
CA PRO A 468 6.77 -3.72 3.14
C PRO A 468 6.09 -4.44 1.97
N ASP A 469 6.39 -4.04 0.72
CA ASP A 469 5.70 -4.54 -0.48
C ASP A 469 6.64 -4.80 -1.67
N SER A 470 7.95 -4.83 -1.45
CA SER A 470 8.92 -5.16 -2.50
C SER A 470 10.08 -5.97 -1.95
N ILE A 471 10.63 -6.85 -2.80
CA ILE A 471 11.90 -7.53 -2.58
C ILE A 471 12.78 -7.32 -3.80
N GLY A 472 14.09 -7.23 -3.58
CA GLY A 472 15.08 -7.06 -4.64
C GLY A 472 15.88 -5.78 -4.52
N ASP A 473 16.45 -5.31 -5.63
CA ASP A 473 17.37 -4.18 -5.66
C ASP A 473 16.99 -3.17 -6.77
N GLU A 474 17.86 -2.18 -7.03
CA GLU A 474 17.63 -1.17 -8.07
C GLU A 474 17.68 -1.73 -9.51
N HIS A 475 18.18 -2.96 -9.69
CA HIS A 475 18.30 -3.64 -10.99
C HIS A 475 17.14 -4.62 -11.24
N GLY A 476 16.27 -4.84 -10.25
CA GLY A 476 15.07 -5.64 -10.40
C GLY A 476 14.52 -6.13 -9.07
N GLY A 477 13.27 -6.57 -9.09
CA GLY A 477 12.59 -7.05 -7.89
C GLY A 477 11.21 -7.57 -8.17
N LEU A 478 10.55 -8.02 -7.12
CA LEU A 478 9.14 -8.40 -7.13
C LEU A 478 8.38 -7.55 -6.12
N SER A 479 7.23 -7.02 -6.53
CA SER A 479 6.27 -6.42 -5.60
C SER A 479 5.26 -7.46 -5.11
N SER A 480 4.72 -7.23 -3.92
CA SER A 480 3.62 -8.02 -3.36
C SER A 480 2.41 -8.04 -4.30
N ALA A 481 2.08 -6.89 -4.92
CA ALA A 481 1.01 -6.78 -5.91
C ALA A 481 1.25 -7.66 -7.14
N LEU A 482 2.48 -7.70 -7.67
CA LEU A 482 2.83 -8.53 -8.82
C LEU A 482 2.71 -10.03 -8.49
N VAL A 483 3.24 -10.43 -7.32
CA VAL A 483 3.13 -11.82 -6.85
C VAL A 483 1.67 -12.20 -6.62
N SER A 484 0.90 -11.33 -5.98
CA SER A 484 -0.54 -11.52 -5.75
C SER A 484 -1.31 -11.72 -7.06
N LEU A 485 -1.00 -10.92 -8.08
CA LEU A 485 -1.61 -11.02 -9.40
C LEU A 485 -1.33 -12.38 -10.05
N PHE A 486 -0.06 -12.80 -10.07
CA PHE A 486 0.34 -14.04 -10.72
C PHE A 486 -0.05 -15.31 -9.95
N LEU A 487 -0.22 -15.21 -8.63
CA LEU A 487 -0.77 -16.27 -7.79
C LEU A 487 -2.30 -16.23 -7.71
N ASN A 488 -2.95 -15.24 -8.35
CA ASN A 488 -4.39 -15.02 -8.30
C ASN A 488 -4.92 -14.88 -6.85
N ASN A 489 -4.16 -14.17 -6.02
CA ASN A 489 -4.46 -13.86 -4.61
C ASN A 489 -4.94 -12.41 -4.40
N ASN A 490 -5.17 -11.65 -5.48
CA ASN A 490 -5.64 -10.27 -5.43
C ASN A 490 -6.92 -10.13 -4.57
N LYS A 491 -7.01 -9.04 -3.79
CA LYS A 491 -8.20 -8.74 -3.00
C LYS A 491 -9.43 -8.59 -3.90
N GLY A 492 -10.56 -9.13 -3.42
CA GLY A 492 -11.82 -9.12 -4.17
C GLY A 492 -11.86 -10.09 -5.35
N SER A 493 -10.76 -10.82 -5.63
CA SER A 493 -10.79 -11.88 -6.64
C SER A 493 -11.74 -12.98 -6.20
N THR A 494 -12.81 -13.17 -6.96
CA THR A 494 -13.75 -14.30 -6.82
C THR A 494 -13.24 -15.56 -7.50
N ASN A 495 -12.03 -15.52 -8.08
CA ASN A 495 -11.47 -16.63 -8.81
C ASN A 495 -10.99 -17.72 -7.83
N ALA A 496 -11.69 -18.85 -7.83
CA ALA A 496 -11.41 -20.00 -6.99
C ALA A 496 -10.04 -20.66 -7.26
N ASN A 497 -9.34 -20.32 -8.36
CA ASN A 497 -8.06 -20.93 -8.76
C ASN A 497 -6.83 -20.15 -8.25
N HIS A 498 -6.88 -19.70 -7.00
CA HIS A 498 -5.77 -19.04 -6.32
C HIS A 498 -4.58 -19.99 -6.08
N THR A 499 -3.39 -19.50 -5.76
CA THR A 499 -2.28 -20.34 -5.29
C THR A 499 -1.93 -19.91 -3.88
N ARG A 500 -2.48 -20.64 -2.90
CA ARG A 500 -2.18 -20.43 -1.49
C ARG A 500 -0.91 -21.18 -1.10
N TYR A 501 0.01 -20.48 -0.47
CA TYR A 501 1.19 -21.08 0.12
C TYR A 501 0.88 -21.62 1.50
N ARG A 502 1.72 -22.56 1.94
CA ARG A 502 1.73 -23.11 3.29
C ARG A 502 2.73 -22.37 4.17
N PHE A 503 3.93 -22.11 3.65
CA PHE A 503 4.98 -21.44 4.40
C PHE A 503 5.67 -20.41 3.51
N VAL A 504 5.86 -19.21 4.04
CA VAL A 504 6.66 -18.17 3.39
C VAL A 504 7.53 -17.50 4.44
N TRP A 505 8.81 -17.31 4.14
CA TRP A 505 9.67 -16.43 4.92
C TRP A 505 10.43 -15.49 3.99
N LEU A 506 10.10 -14.20 4.07
CA LEU A 506 10.87 -13.13 3.43
C LEU A 506 11.85 -12.54 4.45
N ASP A 507 13.06 -13.05 4.45
CA ASP A 507 14.17 -12.65 5.31
C ASP A 507 14.85 -11.39 4.75
N GLY A 508 14.13 -10.28 4.87
CA GLY A 508 14.56 -8.94 4.47
C GLY A 508 13.94 -7.87 5.36
N CYS A 509 14.38 -6.62 5.20
CA CYS A 509 13.88 -5.50 5.99
C CYS A 509 12.37 -5.32 5.79
N GLN A 510 11.64 -5.17 6.91
CA GLN A 510 10.28 -4.64 6.94
C GLN A 510 9.22 -5.43 6.14
N THR A 511 9.54 -6.65 5.70
CA THR A 511 8.66 -7.50 4.89
C THR A 511 7.39 -7.97 5.62
N ALA A 512 7.30 -7.76 6.94
CA ALA A 512 6.08 -7.99 7.72
C ALA A 512 5.08 -6.81 7.69
N ASN A 513 5.50 -5.63 7.24
CA ASN A 513 4.71 -4.40 7.42
C ASN A 513 3.70 -4.11 6.28
N GLY A 514 3.70 -4.89 5.21
CA GLY A 514 2.82 -4.68 4.05
C GLY A 514 2.02 -5.92 3.68
N THR A 515 1.70 -6.06 2.39
CA THR A 515 0.69 -7.03 1.92
C THR A 515 1.26 -8.39 1.50
N TRP A 516 2.53 -8.66 1.83
CA TRP A 516 3.18 -9.92 1.49
C TRP A 516 2.43 -11.19 1.95
N PRO A 517 1.90 -11.30 3.19
CA PRO A 517 1.11 -12.48 3.57
C PRO A 517 -0.04 -12.75 2.59
N ARG A 518 -0.81 -11.71 2.26
CA ARG A 518 -1.92 -11.78 1.29
C ARG A 518 -1.45 -12.18 -0.10
N ALA A 519 -0.33 -11.64 -0.57
CA ALA A 519 0.21 -11.97 -1.90
C ALA A 519 0.40 -13.48 -2.08
N PHE A 520 0.67 -14.20 -0.99
CA PHE A 520 0.82 -15.65 -0.94
C PHE A 520 -0.44 -16.41 -0.48
N GLY A 521 -1.58 -15.74 -0.36
CA GLY A 521 -2.85 -16.33 0.04
C GLY A 521 -2.95 -16.64 1.53
N LEU A 522 -2.17 -15.94 2.36
CA LEU A 522 -2.13 -16.06 3.83
C LEU A 522 -2.77 -14.82 4.48
N GLY A 523 -3.34 -15.00 5.67
CA GLY A 523 -3.90 -13.90 6.47
C GLY A 523 -2.84 -13.07 7.19
N MET A 524 -3.22 -11.91 7.70
CA MET A 524 -2.33 -10.96 8.40
C MET A 524 -2.48 -10.97 9.94
N ARG A 525 -3.25 -11.91 10.49
CA ARG A 525 -3.38 -12.08 11.94
C ARG A 525 -2.23 -12.93 12.49
N GLU A 526 -1.66 -12.54 13.63
CA GLU A 526 -0.70 -13.36 14.37
C GLU A 526 -1.43 -14.40 15.25
N ASP A 527 -0.76 -15.51 15.59
CA ASP A 527 -1.24 -16.56 16.49
C ASP A 527 -2.66 -17.10 16.18
N VAL A 528 -2.94 -17.31 14.89
CA VAL A 528 -4.24 -17.84 14.46
C VAL A 528 -4.34 -19.32 14.84
N PRO A 529 -5.29 -19.74 15.70
CA PRO A 529 -5.36 -21.12 16.15
C PRO A 529 -5.92 -22.03 15.04
N LEU A 530 -5.63 -23.33 15.13
CA LEU A 530 -5.91 -24.29 14.05
C LEU A 530 -7.40 -24.37 13.70
N GLU A 531 -8.27 -24.26 14.70
CA GLU A 531 -9.73 -24.28 14.55
C GLU A 531 -10.32 -23.06 13.81
N SER A 532 -9.52 -22.00 13.60
CA SER A 532 -9.93 -20.84 12.79
C SER A 532 -9.74 -21.05 11.29
N TYR A 533 -9.24 -22.22 10.88
CA TYR A 533 -8.99 -22.54 9.48
C TYR A 533 -10.09 -23.46 8.91
N THR A 534 -10.70 -23.01 7.81
CA THR A 534 -11.58 -23.81 6.95
C THR A 534 -10.81 -24.50 5.83
N THR A 535 -9.63 -23.98 5.51
CA THR A 535 -8.68 -24.48 4.51
C THR A 535 -7.32 -24.74 5.16
N ARG A 536 -6.38 -25.32 4.42
CA ARG A 536 -5.07 -25.72 4.93
C ARG A 536 -4.35 -24.58 5.68
N PRO A 537 -3.89 -24.79 6.94
CA PRO A 537 -3.21 -23.74 7.70
C PRO A 537 -1.89 -23.36 7.05
N GLY A 538 -1.47 -22.13 7.24
CA GLY A 538 -0.20 -21.63 6.73
C GLY A 538 0.36 -20.51 7.58
N ALA A 539 1.60 -20.14 7.30
CA ALA A 539 2.28 -19.09 8.03
C ALA A 539 3.21 -18.26 7.14
N PHE A 540 3.26 -16.97 7.40
CA PHE A 540 4.19 -16.02 6.80
C PHE A 540 5.13 -15.49 7.88
N CYS A 541 6.42 -15.42 7.57
CA CYS A 541 7.45 -14.81 8.38
C CYS A 541 8.09 -13.62 7.65
N GLY A 542 8.29 -12.52 8.37
CA GLY A 542 9.01 -11.35 7.88
C GLY A 542 9.49 -10.49 9.04
N SER A 543 10.36 -9.52 8.77
CA SER A 543 10.79 -8.56 9.79
C SER A 543 9.86 -7.35 9.82
N ASP A 544 9.53 -6.81 10.99
CA ASP A 544 8.80 -5.54 11.14
C ASP A 544 9.72 -4.30 11.12
N ARG A 545 11.05 -4.51 11.06
CA ARG A 545 12.09 -3.47 11.09
C ARG A 545 13.24 -3.79 10.15
N ASN A 546 14.17 -2.85 10.04
CA ASN A 546 15.44 -3.07 9.36
C ASN A 546 16.26 -4.12 10.11
N ILE A 547 16.76 -5.10 9.36
CA ILE A 547 17.63 -6.17 9.85
C ILE A 547 18.94 -6.14 9.09
N TYR A 548 20.01 -6.52 9.76
CA TYR A 548 21.35 -6.45 9.20
C TYR A 548 22.04 -7.80 9.32
N ALA A 549 22.47 -8.34 8.18
CA ALA A 549 23.29 -9.54 8.11
C ALA A 549 24.78 -9.26 8.36
N TYR A 550 25.21 -8.00 8.28
CA TYR A 550 26.62 -7.60 8.36
C TYR A 550 26.81 -6.34 9.22
N THR A 551 28.07 -6.03 9.51
CA THR A 551 28.53 -4.74 10.02
C THR A 551 29.55 -4.15 9.06
N ILE A 552 29.63 -2.82 8.96
CA ILE A 552 30.66 -2.16 8.17
C ILE A 552 31.82 -1.83 9.11
N GLY A 553 32.98 -2.41 8.85
CA GLY A 553 34.19 -2.12 9.63
C GLY A 553 34.84 -0.78 9.22
N PRO A 554 35.88 -0.33 9.94
CA PRO A 554 36.63 0.88 9.60
C PRO A 554 37.23 0.90 8.19
N SER A 555 37.44 -0.29 7.60
CA SER A 555 37.92 -0.45 6.23
C SER A 555 36.85 -0.22 5.16
N GLY A 556 35.59 0.03 5.54
CA GLY A 556 34.46 0.15 4.62
C GLY A 556 33.96 -1.18 4.04
N PHE A 557 34.62 -2.30 4.36
CA PHE A 557 34.19 -3.63 3.91
C PHE A 557 33.21 -4.27 4.90
N PRO A 558 32.18 -4.99 4.40
CA PRO A 558 31.23 -5.67 5.27
C PRO A 558 31.86 -6.92 5.91
N SER A 559 31.59 -7.11 7.20
CA SER A 559 31.82 -8.35 7.93
C SER A 559 30.46 -8.96 8.27
N ILE A 560 30.21 -10.18 7.81
CA ILE A 560 28.94 -10.86 8.07
C ILE A 560 28.88 -11.25 9.55
N LYS A 561 27.76 -10.97 10.20
CA LYS A 561 27.51 -11.34 11.59
C LYS A 561 27.37 -12.86 11.66
N GLN A 562 28.26 -13.52 12.37
CA GLN A 562 28.19 -14.96 12.61
C GLN A 562 26.84 -15.37 13.25
N SER A 563 26.30 -14.54 14.15
CA SER A 563 24.97 -14.74 14.74
C SER A 563 23.84 -14.71 13.69
N ALA A 564 23.95 -13.88 12.65
CA ALA A 564 22.99 -13.84 11.56
C ALA A 564 23.00 -15.17 10.78
N SER A 565 24.18 -15.69 10.43
CA SER A 565 24.28 -16.98 9.74
C SER A 565 23.77 -18.14 10.61
N TYR A 566 24.18 -18.19 11.89
CA TYR A 566 23.73 -19.23 12.81
C TYR A 566 22.24 -19.18 13.09
N TYR A 567 21.62 -18.02 13.08
CA TYR A 567 20.17 -17.90 13.24
C TYR A 567 19.42 -18.70 12.18
N ARG A 568 19.83 -18.57 10.91
CA ARG A 568 19.19 -19.28 9.78
C ARG A 568 19.46 -20.78 9.82
N SER A 569 20.70 -21.19 10.07
CA SER A 569 21.04 -22.62 10.17
C SER A 569 20.38 -23.29 11.37
N ASN A 570 20.31 -22.61 12.52
CA ASN A 570 19.63 -23.12 13.71
C ASN A 570 18.12 -23.19 13.49
N PHE A 571 17.52 -22.23 12.80
CA PHE A 571 16.11 -22.31 12.41
C PHE A 571 15.84 -23.55 11.57
N ALA A 572 16.64 -23.74 10.50
CA ALA A 572 16.53 -24.91 9.63
C ALA A 572 16.60 -26.21 10.43
N PHE A 573 17.52 -26.28 11.40
CA PHE A 573 17.68 -27.42 12.31
C PHE A 573 16.45 -27.62 13.23
N HIS A 574 16.11 -26.61 14.04
CA HIS A 574 15.07 -26.74 15.05
C HIS A 574 13.69 -27.03 14.45
N TRP A 575 13.37 -26.40 13.32
CA TRP A 575 12.06 -26.57 12.70
C TRP A 575 11.95 -27.91 11.96
N ARG A 576 12.98 -28.30 11.18
CA ARG A 576 13.00 -29.58 10.46
C ARG A 576 12.99 -30.79 11.40
N PHE A 577 13.83 -30.76 12.43
CA PHE A 577 13.95 -31.87 13.38
C PHE A 577 12.95 -31.76 14.54
N ASN A 578 12.08 -30.73 14.52
CA ASN A 578 11.05 -30.48 15.53
C ASN A 578 11.59 -30.58 16.96
N THR A 579 12.80 -30.04 17.21
CA THR A 579 13.40 -30.06 18.55
C THR A 579 12.63 -29.19 19.53
N VAL A 580 11.83 -28.27 19.01
CA VAL A 580 10.80 -27.51 19.70
C VAL A 580 9.54 -27.50 18.82
N PRO A 581 8.32 -27.60 19.40
CA PRO A 581 7.10 -27.73 18.61
C PRO A 581 6.68 -26.39 17.98
N GLY A 582 6.55 -26.39 16.65
CA GLY A 582 5.97 -25.29 15.88
C GLY A 582 6.96 -24.24 15.39
N LEU A 583 6.52 -23.48 14.39
CA LEU A 583 7.31 -22.48 13.66
C LEU A 583 7.81 -21.35 14.57
N ARG A 584 6.92 -20.76 15.37
CA ARG A 584 7.26 -19.60 16.22
C ARG A 584 8.35 -19.97 17.23
N LYS A 585 8.22 -21.12 17.90
CA LYS A 585 9.20 -21.60 18.87
C LYS A 585 10.53 -21.96 18.22
N ALA A 586 10.53 -22.49 16.99
CA ALA A 586 11.77 -22.77 16.25
C ALA A 586 12.54 -21.48 15.92
N LEU A 587 11.87 -20.41 15.49
CA LEU A 587 12.48 -19.10 15.28
C LEU A 587 13.03 -18.52 16.59
N GLU A 588 12.26 -18.56 17.68
CA GLU A 588 12.70 -18.08 18.99
C GLU A 588 13.89 -18.86 19.53
N ARG A 589 13.90 -20.18 19.38
CA ARG A 589 15.01 -21.02 19.81
C ARG A 589 16.27 -20.75 18.98
N ALA A 590 16.13 -20.65 17.67
CA ALA A 590 17.24 -20.32 16.77
C ALA A 590 17.87 -18.97 17.13
N ARG A 591 17.03 -17.98 17.49
CA ARG A 591 17.47 -16.65 17.94
C ARG A 591 18.33 -16.73 19.20
N LEU A 592 17.85 -17.47 20.20
CA LEU A 592 18.55 -17.66 21.48
C LEU A 592 19.89 -18.37 21.28
N ASP A 593 19.90 -19.45 20.51
CA ASP A 593 21.10 -20.27 20.29
C ASP A 593 22.15 -19.55 19.43
N ALA A 594 21.72 -18.67 18.51
CA ALA A 594 22.61 -17.88 17.67
C ALA A 594 23.07 -16.56 18.32
N GLY A 595 22.39 -16.08 19.38
CA GLY A 595 22.62 -14.75 19.94
C GLY A 595 22.28 -13.61 18.96
N TYR A 596 21.30 -13.81 18.09
CA TYR A 596 20.91 -12.83 17.06
C TYR A 596 19.74 -11.97 17.53
N ASN A 597 20.01 -10.80 18.09
CA ASN A 597 18.96 -9.97 18.70
C ASN A 597 17.91 -9.47 17.69
N GLU A 598 18.31 -9.22 16.45
CA GLU A 598 17.41 -8.79 15.38
C GLU A 598 16.35 -9.85 15.03
N GLY A 599 16.54 -11.12 15.42
CA GLY A 599 15.49 -12.15 15.32
C GLY A 599 14.26 -11.88 16.19
N LEU A 600 14.31 -10.90 17.12
CA LEU A 600 13.13 -10.41 17.85
C LEU A 600 12.15 -9.64 16.95
N PHE A 601 12.62 -9.11 15.82
CA PHE A 601 11.83 -8.32 14.87
C PHE A 601 11.04 -9.20 13.91
N ILE A 602 11.24 -10.52 13.94
CA ILE A 602 10.47 -11.45 13.12
C ILE A 602 9.04 -11.56 13.65
N LYS A 603 8.09 -11.22 12.78
CA LYS A 603 6.66 -11.47 12.93
C LYS A 603 6.28 -12.78 12.26
N VAL A 604 5.28 -13.45 12.83
CA VAL A 604 4.72 -14.68 12.26
C VAL A 604 3.21 -14.48 12.13
N TYR A 605 2.74 -14.29 10.91
CA TYR A 605 1.31 -14.27 10.60
C TYR A 605 0.81 -15.68 10.29
N GLY A 606 -0.42 -15.98 10.68
CA GLY A 606 -1.04 -17.29 10.52
C GLY A 606 -0.77 -18.25 11.68
N TYR A 607 -0.60 -19.53 11.38
CA TYR A 607 -0.55 -20.61 12.38
C TYR A 607 0.86 -20.78 12.97
N TRP A 608 1.05 -20.34 14.22
CA TRP A 608 2.34 -20.44 14.93
C TRP A 608 2.81 -21.87 15.18
N GLY A 609 1.86 -22.80 15.29
CA GLY A 609 2.12 -24.23 15.53
C GLY A 609 2.61 -25.00 14.32
N LEU A 610 2.76 -24.38 13.14
CA LEU A 610 3.12 -25.06 11.90
C LEU A 610 4.48 -25.78 12.03
N GLY A 611 4.50 -27.11 12.11
CA GLY A 611 5.73 -27.91 12.05
C GLY A 611 6.28 -27.99 10.63
N TRP A 612 7.52 -28.45 10.41
CA TRP A 612 8.13 -28.45 9.07
C TRP A 612 7.36 -29.30 8.04
N SER A 613 6.95 -30.52 8.39
CA SER A 613 6.26 -31.44 7.46
C SER A 613 4.74 -31.32 7.46
N GLN A 614 4.14 -30.77 8.52
CA GLN A 614 2.68 -30.80 8.74
C GLN A 614 1.92 -30.05 7.66
N TYR A 615 0.86 -30.62 7.11
CA TYR A 615 0.07 -30.01 6.03
C TYR A 615 0.87 -29.76 4.75
N ASN A 616 2.07 -30.32 4.61
CA ASN A 616 2.84 -30.20 3.38
C ASN A 616 2.48 -31.25 2.33
N THR A 617 1.64 -32.22 2.68
CA THR A 617 1.10 -33.22 1.76
C THR A 617 -0.43 -33.13 1.70
N LYS A 618 -1.00 -33.48 0.55
CA LYS A 618 -2.44 -33.38 0.33
C LYS A 618 -3.30 -34.06 1.42
N PRO A 619 -3.00 -35.31 1.86
CA PRO A 619 -3.83 -36.03 2.84
C PRO A 619 -3.85 -35.46 4.25
N GLU A 620 -2.93 -34.57 4.59
CA GLU A 620 -2.83 -33.98 5.95
C GLU A 620 -3.91 -32.94 6.24
N TRP A 621 -4.73 -32.56 5.26
CA TRP A 621 -5.88 -31.68 5.45
C TRP A 621 -7.15 -32.36 4.91
N PRO A 622 -8.25 -32.40 5.69
CA PRO A 622 -9.48 -33.14 5.37
C PRO A 622 -10.39 -32.45 4.36
#